data_AF-A0A074Z3D7-F1
#
_entry.id   AF-A0A074Z3D7-F1
#
_cell.length_a   1.000
_cell.length_b   1.000
_cell.length_c   1.000
_cell.angle_alpha   90.00
_cell.angle_beta   90.00
_cell.angle_gamma   90.00
#
_symmetry.space_group_name_H-M   'P 1'
#
loop_
_entity.id
_entity.type
_entity.pdbx_description
1 polymer ?
#
loop_
_entity_poly.entity_id
_entity_poly.type
_entity_poly.pdbx_seq_one_letter_code
_entity_poly.pdbx_strand_id
1 'polypeptide(L)'
;MHSKRTGSTNVVVTSVDVFPCARDPCTLVKGTEVTIRIRFRGMARIIPGGARFEGSFDGEPATIPFPPNGVCTRLNPPCPIQPGQSYTYHYTAVVPEELRT
;
A
#
# COMPACT_ATOMS: atom_id res chain seq x y z
N MET A 1 10.80 -4.25 12.90
CA MET A 1 10.30 -4.23 11.51
C MET A 1 10.18 -5.66 10.99
N HIS A 2 8.99 -6.28 11.02
CA HIS A 2 8.74 -7.55 10.33
C HIS A 2 7.69 -7.31 9.25
N SER A 3 8.12 -6.85 8.08
CA SER A 3 7.30 -6.90 6.87
C SER A 3 7.29 -8.35 6.39
N LYS A 4 6.16 -9.04 6.55
CA LYS A 4 5.95 -10.40 6.03
C LYS A 4 6.04 -10.32 4.51
N ARG A 5 7.09 -10.89 3.91
CA ARG A 5 7.25 -10.97 2.45
C ARG A 5 6.19 -11.91 1.86
N THR A 6 5.04 -11.38 1.49
CA THR A 6 4.09 -12.08 0.62
C THR A 6 4.56 -11.91 -0.83
N GLY A 7 5.36 -12.88 -1.31
CA GLY A 7 5.45 -13.32 -2.70
C GLY A 7 5.45 -12.29 -3.86
N SER A 8 6.04 -11.10 -3.70
CA SER A 8 6.18 -10.18 -4.84
C SER A 8 7.28 -10.68 -5.78
N THR A 9 6.89 -11.41 -6.84
CA THR A 9 7.83 -11.99 -7.81
C THR A 9 8.37 -10.95 -8.80
N ASN A 10 7.58 -9.91 -9.11
CA ASN A 10 7.88 -8.97 -10.21
C ASN A 10 8.28 -7.56 -9.74
N VAL A 11 8.25 -7.27 -8.44
CA VAL A 11 8.77 -6.03 -7.85
C VAL A 11 9.53 -6.31 -6.56
N VAL A 12 10.49 -5.44 -6.21
CA VAL A 12 11.17 -5.46 -4.92
C VAL A 12 10.82 -4.20 -4.15
N VAL A 13 10.10 -4.36 -3.05
CA VAL A 13 9.75 -3.24 -2.15
C VAL A 13 11.00 -2.79 -1.40
N THR A 14 11.29 -1.49 -1.45
CA THR A 14 12.45 -0.88 -0.80
C THR A 14 12.06 -0.08 0.43
N SER A 15 10.87 0.51 0.47
CA SER A 15 10.35 1.16 1.68
C SER A 15 8.83 1.17 1.71
N VAL A 16 8.28 1.17 2.93
CA VAL A 16 6.88 1.43 3.21
C VAL A 16 6.83 2.47 4.32
N ASP A 17 6.23 3.61 4.05
CA ASP A 17 6.05 4.70 5.00
C ASP A 17 4.54 4.93 5.20
N VAL A 18 4.14 5.12 6.45
CA VAL A 18 2.76 5.43 6.83
C VAL A 18 2.77 6.75 7.59
N PHE A 19 1.88 7.69 7.25
CA PHE A 19 1.80 9.00 7.88
C PHE A 19 0.34 9.37 8.18
N PRO A 20 0.02 9.93 9.35
CA PRO A 20 0.90 10.06 10.51
C PRO A 20 1.15 8.70 11.17
N CYS A 21 2.41 8.40 11.48
CA CYS A 21 2.79 7.26 12.31
C CYS A 21 3.97 7.65 13.19
N ALA A 22 3.77 7.65 14.51
CA ALA A 22 4.78 8.08 15.48
C ALA A 22 5.73 6.95 15.91
N ARG A 23 5.28 5.69 15.84
CA ARG A 23 6.06 4.51 16.25
C ARG A 23 5.55 3.26 15.55
N ASP A 24 6.43 2.28 15.39
CA ASP A 24 6.07 0.94 14.95
C ASP A 24 5.68 0.04 16.15
N PRO A 25 4.62 -0.79 16.04
CA PRO A 25 3.65 -0.85 14.94
C PRO A 25 2.76 0.40 14.88
N CYS A 26 2.45 0.86 13.66
CA CYS A 26 1.62 2.04 13.45
C CYS A 26 0.20 1.85 13.99
N THR A 27 -0.22 2.75 14.89
CA THR A 27 -1.62 2.85 15.34
C THR A 27 -2.37 3.81 14.44
N LEU A 28 -3.35 3.30 13.69
CA LEU A 28 -4.23 4.13 12.86
C LEU A 28 -5.50 4.47 13.65
N VAL A 29 -5.90 5.74 13.63
CA VAL A 29 -7.07 6.23 14.36
C VAL A 29 -8.25 6.34 13.40
N LYS A 30 -9.42 5.83 13.79
CA LYS A 30 -10.66 5.94 13.01
C LYS A 30 -11.00 7.40 12.71
N GLY A 31 -11.56 7.66 11.52
CA GLY A 31 -11.94 9.00 11.10
C GLY A 31 -10.76 9.93 10.78
N THR A 32 -9.52 9.45 10.93
CA THR A 32 -8.33 10.23 10.59
C THR A 32 -7.81 9.89 9.21
N GLU A 33 -7.24 10.91 8.56
CA GLU A 33 -6.57 10.74 7.28
C GLU A 33 -5.20 10.10 7.47
N VAL A 34 -4.93 9.07 6.66
CA VAL A 34 -3.68 8.33 6.63
C VAL A 34 -3.16 8.29 5.20
N THR A 35 -1.88 8.56 5.06
CA THR A 35 -1.09 8.47 3.84
C THR A 35 -0.17 7.26 3.89
N ILE A 36 -0.24 6.42 2.87
CA ILE A 36 0.66 5.30 2.64
C ILE A 36 1.54 5.64 1.45
N ARG A 37 2.85 5.45 1.62
CA ARG A 37 3.84 5.59 0.56
C ARG A 37 4.66 4.32 0.44
N ILE A 38 4.68 3.73 -0.75
CA ILE A 38 5.44 2.52 -1.02
C ILE A 38 6.45 2.82 -2.10
N ARG A 39 7.74 2.59 -1.82
CA ARG A 39 8.79 2.63 -2.82
C ARG A 39 9.17 1.21 -3.20
N PHE A 40 9.30 0.96 -4.49
CA PHE A 40 9.70 -0.34 -5.01
C PHE A 40 10.45 -0.21 -6.34
N ARG A 41 11.17 -1.26 -6.70
CA ARG A 41 11.83 -1.41 -8.00
C ARG A 41 11.10 -2.47 -8.83
N GLY A 42 10.79 -2.13 -10.09
CA GLY A 42 10.25 -3.10 -11.04
C GLY A 42 11.30 -4.14 -11.44
N MET A 43 10.92 -5.41 -11.52
CA MET A 43 11.77 -6.51 -12.02
C MET A 43 11.27 -7.10 -13.34
N ALA A 44 10.04 -6.75 -13.74
CA ALA A 44 9.46 -7.12 -15.02
C ALA A 44 8.61 -5.97 -15.57
N ARG A 45 8.20 -6.05 -16.83
CA ARG A 45 7.17 -5.16 -17.38
C ARG A 45 5.81 -5.57 -16.81
N ILE A 46 5.12 -4.66 -16.13
CA ILE A 46 3.81 -4.94 -15.51
C ILE A 46 2.78 -3.89 -15.96
N ILE A 47 1.61 -4.38 -16.38
CA ILE A 47 0.39 -3.58 -16.55
C ILE A 47 -0.48 -3.87 -15.32
N PRO A 48 -0.57 -2.96 -14.34
CA PRO A 48 -1.33 -3.21 -13.13
C PRO A 48 -2.82 -3.35 -13.43
N GLY A 49 -3.44 -4.39 -12.88
CA GLY A 49 -4.90 -4.57 -12.90
C GLY A 49 -5.54 -3.93 -11.68
N GLY A 50 -5.54 -4.65 -10.56
CA GLY A 50 -6.04 -4.18 -9.26
C GLY A 50 -4.98 -4.34 -8.17
N ALA A 51 -5.19 -3.65 -7.05
CA ALA A 51 -4.47 -3.90 -5.81
C ALA A 51 -5.47 -4.23 -4.70
N ARG A 52 -5.01 -4.98 -3.69
CA ARG A 52 -5.79 -5.37 -2.52
C ARG A 52 -4.93 -5.11 -1.29
N PHE A 53 -5.54 -4.47 -0.29
CA PHE A 53 -4.95 -4.34 1.04
C PHE A 53 -5.66 -5.35 1.94
N GLU A 54 -4.93 -6.39 2.32
CA GLU A 54 -5.37 -7.34 3.35
C GLU A 54 -4.75 -6.89 4.68
N GLY A 55 -5.61 -6.59 5.65
CA GLY A 55 -5.22 -6.27 7.01
C GLY A 55 -5.83 -7.26 8.00
N SER A 56 -5.24 -7.36 9.18
CA SER A 56 -5.84 -8.03 10.33
C SER A 56 -6.08 -7.00 11.42
N PHE A 57 -7.32 -6.88 11.90
CA PHE A 57 -7.70 -5.98 13.00
C PHE A 57 -8.28 -6.85 14.13
N ASP A 58 -7.68 -6.79 15.32
CA ASP A 58 -8.00 -7.69 16.45
C ASP A 58 -8.03 -9.20 16.11
N GLY A 59 -7.21 -9.60 15.14
CA GLY A 59 -7.14 -11.00 14.68
C GLY A 59 -8.12 -11.33 13.56
N GLU A 60 -9.05 -10.44 13.24
CA GLU A 60 -10.06 -10.64 12.19
C GLU A 60 -9.58 -10.04 10.84
N PRO A 61 -9.77 -10.73 9.71
CA PRO A 61 -9.39 -10.19 8.40
C PRO A 61 -10.26 -8.98 8.03
N ALA A 62 -9.64 -7.81 7.92
CA ALA A 62 -10.26 -6.60 7.42
C ALA A 62 -9.82 -6.35 5.97
N THR A 63 -10.79 -6.24 5.07
CA THR A 63 -10.54 -5.83 3.69
C THR A 63 -10.84 -4.34 3.56
N ILE A 64 -9.80 -3.54 3.39
CA ILE A 64 -10.00 -2.12 3.06
C ILE A 64 -10.23 -2.04 1.55
N PRO A 65 -11.42 -1.57 1.10
CA PRO A 65 -11.75 -1.55 -0.32
C PRO A 65 -10.74 -0.70 -1.08
N PHE A 66 -10.20 -1.27 -2.15
CA PHE A 66 -9.28 -0.57 -3.02
C PHE A 66 -10.05 0.53 -3.77
N PRO A 67 -9.51 1.74 -3.88
CA PRO A 67 -10.17 2.80 -4.61
C PRO A 67 -10.24 2.47 -6.12
N PRO A 68 -11.33 2.85 -6.78
CA PRO A 68 -11.72 2.32 -8.09
C PRO A 68 -10.79 2.66 -9.26
N ASN A 69 -9.78 3.51 -9.06
CA ASN A 69 -8.98 4.11 -10.14
C ASN A 69 -7.59 3.46 -10.35
N GLY A 70 -7.38 2.24 -9.87
CA GLY A 70 -6.19 1.44 -10.15
C GLY A 70 -4.90 1.94 -9.48
N VAL A 71 -3.81 1.17 -9.60
CA VAL A 71 -2.50 1.53 -9.04
C VAL A 71 -1.83 2.66 -9.82
N CYS A 72 -2.07 2.74 -11.13
CA CYS A 72 -1.32 3.59 -12.07
C CYS A 72 -1.53 5.08 -11.87
N THR A 73 -2.72 5.51 -11.46
CA THR A 73 -3.05 6.93 -11.23
C THR A 73 -2.29 7.54 -10.06
N ARG A 74 -1.65 6.69 -9.24
CA ARG A 74 -0.99 7.04 -7.98
C ARG A 74 0.46 6.62 -7.95
N LEU A 75 0.94 6.15 -9.09
CA LEU A 75 2.31 5.71 -9.26
C LEU A 75 3.10 6.81 -9.95
N ASN A 76 4.26 7.12 -9.38
CA ASN A 76 5.25 7.96 -10.01
C ASN A 76 6.57 7.19 -10.13
N PRO A 77 7.12 6.97 -11.34
CA PRO A 77 6.53 7.32 -12.65
C PRO A 77 5.23 6.56 -12.95
N PRO A 78 4.40 7.06 -13.90
CA PRO A 78 3.17 6.37 -14.28
C PRO A 78 3.47 5.03 -14.96
N CYS A 79 2.44 4.20 -15.01
CA CYS A 79 2.49 2.92 -15.70
C CYS A 79 2.80 3.05 -17.20
N PRO A 80 3.26 1.97 -17.85
CA PRO A 80 3.54 0.65 -17.29
C PRO A 80 4.79 0.63 -16.39
N ILE A 81 4.81 -0.29 -15.42
CA ILE A 81 6.00 -0.55 -14.61
C ILE A 81 7.04 -1.23 -15.50
N GLN A 82 8.29 -0.77 -15.46
CA GLN A 82 9.40 -1.28 -16.26
C GLN A 82 10.46 -1.93 -15.35
N PRO A 83 11.16 -2.96 -15.86
CA PRO A 83 12.26 -3.58 -15.13
C PRO A 83 13.39 -2.58 -14.89
N GLY A 84 13.99 -2.66 -13.71
CA GLY A 84 15.12 -1.82 -13.31
C GLY A 84 14.75 -0.42 -12.78
N GLN A 85 13.52 0.05 -13.02
CA GLN A 85 13.06 1.39 -12.65
C GLN A 85 12.45 1.42 -11.24
N SER A 86 12.68 2.52 -10.52
CA SER A 86 12.12 2.76 -9.19
C SER A 86 10.82 3.55 -9.29
N TYR A 87 9.84 3.15 -8.48
CA TYR A 87 8.51 3.72 -8.42
C TYR A 87 8.14 4.09 -6.99
N THR A 88 7.32 5.14 -6.87
CA THR A 88 6.67 5.55 -5.63
C THR A 88 5.17 5.49 -5.83
N TYR A 89 4.50 4.63 -5.08
CA TYR A 89 3.05 4.63 -4.93
C TYR A 89 2.67 5.54 -3.76
N HIS A 90 1.67 6.40 -3.95
CA HIS A 90 1.20 7.32 -2.93
C HIS A 90 -0.33 7.28 -2.83
N TYR A 91 -0.84 7.00 -1.64
CA TYR A 91 -2.28 6.96 -1.38
C TYR A 91 -2.62 7.59 -0.05
N THR A 92 -3.61 8.47 -0.07
CA THR A 92 -4.21 9.08 1.12
C THR A 92 -5.68 8.64 1.23
N ALA A 93 -6.09 8.20 2.40
CA ALA A 93 -7.45 7.78 2.71
C ALA A 93 -7.81 8.04 4.17
N VAL A 94 -9.10 8.16 4.45
CA VAL A 94 -9.62 8.21 5.81
C VAL A 94 -9.82 6.78 6.32
N VAL A 95 -9.39 6.50 7.55
CA VAL A 95 -9.63 5.22 8.22
C VAL A 95 -11.14 5.10 8.48
N PRO A 96 -11.84 4.09 7.92
CA PRO A 96 -13.28 3.96 8.08
C PRO A 96 -13.68 3.81 9.55
N GLU A 97 -14.77 4.47 9.94
CA GLU A 97 -15.36 4.34 11.28
C GLU A 97 -15.96 2.94 11.50
N GLU A 98 -16.40 2.30 10.41
CA GLU A 98 -17.09 1.01 10.43
C GLU A 98 -16.15 -0.20 10.63
N LEU A 99 -14.85 0.03 10.85
CA LEU A 99 -13.94 -1.01 11.34
C LEU A 99 -14.38 -1.40 12.76
N ARG A 100 -15.32 -2.34 12.88
CA ARG A 100 -15.84 -2.82 14.16
C ARG A 100 -14.69 -3.45 14.95
N THR A 101 -14.44 -2.88 16.12
CA THR A 101 -13.75 -3.51 17.26
C THR A 101 -14.58 -4.66 17.80
#